data_AF-A0AAD1TLY6-F1
#
_entry.id   AF-A0AAD1TLY6-F1
#
_cell.length_a   1.000
_cell.length_b   1.000
_cell.length_c   1.000
_cell.angle_alpha   90.00
_cell.angle_beta   90.00
_cell.angle_gamma   90.00
#
_symmetry.space_group_name_H-M   'P 1'
#
loop_
_entity.id
_entity.type
_entity.pdbx_description
1 polymer ?
#
loop_
_entity_poly.entity_id
_entity_poly.type
_entity_poly.pdbx_seq_one_letter_code
_entity_poly.pdbx_strand_id
1 'polypeptide(L)'
;MDGYLQPPTENSEEASGSKMAPAALSPREPHGAALERIGDELRSLSSAMATKADLLVLTTTIQDALRAEMAGIRTEVAAQAGRIREVEHTLEAHTVRHTATDMALTRQARRALKPLTAALQERKIPYRWGFPFALLARHQNGWASARWPEEIPGFLEELGLPPIPVPDWVLGPPGGRPRPQRAPRRRGEDPPRGPEPRRRHAPGEPEQ
;
A
#
# COMPACT_ATOMS: atom_id res chain seq x y z
N MET A 1 19.23 -0.25 10.86
CA MET A 1 20.33 -0.49 11.83
C MET A 1 20.22 -1.94 12.19
N ASP A 2 20.63 -2.80 11.25
CA ASP A 2 20.38 -4.22 11.30
C ASP A 2 21.60 -4.90 11.91
N GLY A 3 21.37 -5.51 13.06
CA GLY A 3 22.36 -6.25 13.83
C GLY A 3 22.81 -7.48 13.06
N TYR A 4 24.10 -7.53 12.74
CA TYR A 4 24.76 -8.72 12.25
C TYR A 4 24.76 -9.80 13.34
N LEU A 5 24.01 -10.88 13.12
CA LEU A 5 24.14 -12.13 13.88
C LEU A 5 25.49 -12.77 13.51
N GLN A 6 26.44 -12.75 14.47
CA GLN A 6 27.66 -13.55 14.36
C GLN A 6 27.32 -15.04 14.53
N PRO A 7 27.90 -15.94 13.71
CA PRO A 7 27.83 -17.37 13.95
C PRO A 7 28.71 -17.76 15.15
N PRO A 8 28.37 -18.84 15.87
CA PRO A 8 29.20 -19.34 16.97
C PRO A 8 30.53 -19.85 16.43
N THR A 9 31.62 -19.36 17.00
CA THR A 9 32.98 -19.86 16.80
C THR A 9 33.10 -21.26 17.41
N GLU A 10 33.33 -22.26 16.57
CA GLU A 10 33.73 -23.60 16.98
C GLU A 10 35.10 -23.55 17.67
N ASN A 11 35.12 -23.80 18.97
CA ASN A 11 36.36 -23.99 19.71
C ASN A 11 37.00 -25.33 19.31
N SER A 12 38.16 -25.18 18.69
CA SER A 12 39.21 -26.19 18.57
C SER A 12 39.88 -26.40 19.92
N GLU A 13 39.77 -27.59 20.50
CA GLU A 13 40.66 -28.16 21.54
C GLU A 13 40.51 -29.68 21.43
N GLU A 14 41.49 -30.55 21.59
CA GLU A 14 42.94 -30.47 21.63
C GLU A 14 43.40 -31.92 21.41
N ALA A 15 44.56 -32.08 20.80
CA ALA A 15 45.18 -33.37 20.54
C ALA A 15 45.44 -34.13 21.85
N SER A 16 44.82 -35.30 22.03
CA SER A 16 45.17 -36.21 23.12
C SER A 16 45.97 -37.38 22.58
N GLY A 17 47.27 -37.38 22.89
CA GLY A 17 48.25 -38.38 22.48
C GLY A 17 47.93 -39.75 23.09
N SER A 18 47.68 -40.72 22.21
CA SER A 18 47.48 -42.12 22.58
C SER A 18 48.82 -42.78 22.94
N LYS A 19 49.09 -42.88 24.24
CA LYS A 19 50.25 -43.58 24.80
C LYS A 19 49.85 -45.05 25.03
N MET A 20 50.25 -45.93 24.12
CA MET A 20 50.03 -47.38 24.25
C MET A 20 50.77 -47.93 25.48
N ALA A 21 50.02 -48.26 26.52
CA ALA A 21 50.49 -49.03 27.66
C ALA A 21 50.31 -50.55 27.38
N PRO A 22 51.20 -51.41 27.90
CA PRO A 22 51.15 -52.85 27.68
C PRO A 22 49.93 -53.49 28.35
N ALA A 23 49.24 -54.34 27.60
CA ALA A 23 48.06 -55.09 28.03
C ALA A 23 48.39 -56.03 29.20
N ALA A 24 48.20 -55.54 30.42
CA ALA A 24 48.08 -56.38 31.60
C ALA A 24 46.73 -57.11 31.52
N LEU A 25 46.78 -58.44 31.49
CA LEU A 25 45.63 -59.33 31.57
C LEU A 25 44.80 -58.98 32.80
N SER A 26 43.69 -58.27 32.61
CA SER A 26 42.77 -57.95 33.68
C SER A 26 42.21 -59.26 34.26
N PRO A 27 42.16 -59.40 35.59
CA PRO A 27 41.56 -60.54 36.25
C PRO A 27 40.14 -60.75 35.72
N ARG A 28 39.86 -61.97 35.26
CA ARG A 28 38.56 -62.38 34.74
C ARG A 28 37.54 -62.22 35.87
N GLU A 29 36.83 -61.09 35.90
CA GLU A 29 35.83 -60.83 36.93
C GLU A 29 34.75 -61.93 36.90
N PRO A 30 34.31 -62.40 38.07
CA PRO A 30 33.24 -63.39 38.15
C PRO A 30 31.98 -62.79 37.53
N HIS A 31 31.40 -63.50 36.55
CA HIS A 31 30.25 -63.05 35.74
C HIS A 31 29.04 -62.52 36.55
N GLY A 32 28.91 -62.85 37.83
CA GLY A 32 27.87 -62.31 38.71
C GLY A 32 28.02 -60.82 39.05
N ALA A 33 29.25 -60.32 39.25
CA ALA A 33 29.48 -58.93 39.65
C ALA A 33 29.16 -57.92 38.53
N ALA A 34 29.34 -58.34 37.27
CA ALA A 34 29.02 -57.51 36.11
C ALA A 34 27.51 -57.28 35.97
N LEU A 35 26.68 -58.28 36.29
CA LEU A 35 25.22 -58.16 36.22
C LEU A 35 24.67 -57.26 37.32
N GLU A 36 25.26 -57.27 38.52
CA GLU A 36 24.88 -56.36 39.60
C GLU A 36 25.18 -54.90 39.25
N ARG A 37 26.36 -54.61 38.69
CA ARG A 37 26.71 -53.26 38.21
C ARG A 37 25.73 -52.76 37.15
N ILE A 38 25.37 -53.59 36.18
CA ILE A 38 24.37 -53.24 35.15
C ILE A 38 23.00 -52.98 35.80
N GLY A 39 22.60 -53.76 36.80
CA GLY A 39 21.35 -53.55 37.52
C GLY A 39 21.31 -52.22 38.29
N ASP A 40 22.41 -51.84 38.92
CA ASP A 40 22.53 -50.56 39.65
C ASP A 40 22.60 -49.37 38.70
N GLU A 41 23.30 -49.49 37.58
CA GLU A 41 23.31 -48.47 36.51
C GLU A 41 21.92 -48.25 35.93
N LEU A 42 21.16 -49.32 35.67
CA LEU A 42 19.78 -49.22 35.15
C LEU A 42 18.83 -48.60 36.18
N ARG A 43 18.98 -48.93 37.47
CA ARG A 43 18.19 -48.28 38.55
C ARG A 43 18.53 -46.82 38.69
N SER A 44 19.83 -46.48 38.65
CA SER A 44 20.31 -45.09 38.66
C SER A 44 19.73 -44.32 37.47
N LEU A 45 19.83 -44.88 36.26
CA LEU A 45 19.28 -44.28 35.04
C LEU A 45 17.75 -44.12 35.14
N SER A 46 17.03 -45.15 35.59
CA SER A 46 15.58 -45.09 35.76
C SER A 46 15.15 -44.06 36.82
N SER A 47 15.95 -43.84 37.86
CA SER A 47 15.70 -42.81 38.86
C SER A 47 16.05 -41.40 38.38
N ALA A 48 16.98 -41.30 37.42
CA ALA A 48 17.38 -40.05 36.79
C ALA A 48 16.43 -39.62 35.65
N MET A 49 15.59 -40.53 35.15
CA MET A 49 14.57 -40.18 34.15
C MET A 49 13.42 -39.39 34.79
N ALA A 50 12.92 -38.41 34.05
CA ALA A 50 11.73 -37.66 34.44
C ALA A 50 10.57 -38.63 34.71
N THR A 51 9.95 -38.48 35.87
CA THR A 51 8.81 -39.31 36.24
C THR A 51 7.59 -38.92 35.39
N LYS A 52 6.61 -39.82 35.31
CA LYS A 52 5.32 -39.50 34.68
C LYS A 52 4.67 -38.26 35.30
N ALA A 53 4.87 -38.03 36.60
CA ALA A 53 4.35 -36.85 37.30
C ALA A 53 5.00 -35.56 36.76
N ASP A 54 6.31 -35.57 36.53
CA ASP A 54 7.05 -34.42 36.00
C ASP A 54 6.56 -34.03 34.59
N LEU A 55 6.32 -35.03 33.73
CA LEU A 55 5.78 -34.79 32.39
C LEU A 55 4.38 -34.17 32.45
N LEU A 56 3.52 -34.62 33.38
CA LEU A 56 2.20 -34.02 33.57
C LEU A 56 2.33 -32.55 34.01
N VAL A 57 3.19 -32.26 34.99
CA VAL A 57 3.46 -30.88 35.45
C VAL A 57 3.96 -30.01 34.29
N LEU A 58 4.86 -30.53 33.45
CA LEU A 58 5.36 -29.81 32.29
C LEU A 58 4.23 -29.51 31.30
N THR A 59 3.39 -30.50 30.97
CA THR A 59 2.27 -30.30 30.04
C THR A 59 1.26 -29.28 30.57
N THR A 60 0.94 -29.30 31.86
CA THR A 60 0.06 -28.31 32.48
C THR A 60 0.67 -26.91 32.46
N THR A 61 1.97 -26.81 32.75
CA THR A 61 2.69 -25.53 32.72
C THR A 61 2.68 -24.92 31.31
N ILE A 62 2.93 -25.73 30.29
CA ILE A 62 2.87 -25.31 28.89
C ILE A 62 1.45 -24.88 28.51
N GLN A 63 0.44 -25.67 28.91
CA GLN A 63 -0.95 -25.35 28.59
C GLN A 63 -1.40 -24.02 29.21
N ASP A 64 -0.99 -23.75 30.45
CA ASP A 64 -1.34 -22.51 31.14
C ASP A 64 -0.59 -21.31 30.56
N ALA A 65 0.69 -21.47 30.20
CA ALA A 65 1.46 -20.44 29.49
C ALA A 65 0.79 -20.08 28.15
N LEU A 66 0.40 -21.07 27.34
CA LEU A 66 -0.30 -20.85 26.07
C LEU A 66 -1.65 -20.14 26.26
N ARG A 67 -2.40 -20.49 27.31
CA ARG A 67 -3.66 -19.79 27.63
C ARG A 67 -3.41 -18.33 27.98
N ALA A 68 -2.39 -18.04 28.78
CA ALA A 68 -2.03 -16.68 29.15
C ALA A 68 -1.60 -15.86 27.92
N GLU A 69 -0.77 -16.43 27.04
CA GLU A 69 -0.37 -15.78 25.79
C GLU A 69 -1.55 -15.52 24.86
N MET A 70 -2.44 -16.50 24.66
CA MET A 70 -3.65 -16.30 23.85
C MET A 70 -4.56 -15.21 24.44
N ALA A 71 -4.67 -15.12 25.76
CA ALA A 71 -5.40 -14.05 26.41
C ALA A 71 -4.76 -12.68 26.12
N GLY A 72 -3.42 -12.59 26.23
CA GLY A 72 -2.66 -11.40 25.86
C GLY A 72 -2.88 -10.98 24.39
N ILE A 73 -2.76 -11.93 23.45
CA ILE A 73 -2.99 -11.67 22.01
C ILE A 73 -4.41 -11.16 21.78
N ARG A 74 -5.43 -11.76 22.42
CA ARG A 74 -6.83 -11.30 22.29
C ARG A 74 -7.01 -9.87 22.78
N THR A 75 -6.36 -9.49 23.89
CA THR A 75 -6.42 -8.11 24.39
C THR A 75 -5.74 -7.11 23.43
N GLU A 76 -4.60 -7.47 22.85
CA GLU A 76 -3.91 -6.61 21.89
C GLU A 76 -4.70 -6.47 20.57
N VAL A 77 -5.30 -7.56 20.07
CA VAL A 77 -6.18 -7.50 18.88
C VAL A 77 -7.39 -6.60 19.14
N ALA A 78 -7.99 -6.67 20.33
CA ALA A 78 -9.09 -5.78 20.70
C ALA A 78 -8.65 -4.31 20.77
N ALA A 79 -7.46 -4.03 21.32
CA ALA A 79 -6.89 -2.68 21.35
C ALA A 79 -6.61 -2.15 19.94
N GLN A 80 -6.06 -2.99 19.05
CA GLN A 80 -5.83 -2.64 17.65
C GLN A 80 -7.12 -2.33 16.89
N ALA A 81 -8.18 -3.13 17.10
CA ALA A 81 -9.49 -2.85 16.52
C ALA A 81 -10.04 -1.48 16.98
N GLY A 82 -9.78 -1.07 18.21
CA GLY A 82 -10.11 0.27 18.71
C GLY A 82 -9.35 1.38 17.96
N ARG A 83 -8.02 1.23 17.82
CA ARG A 83 -7.17 2.19 17.10
C ARG A 83 -7.58 2.34 15.63
N ILE A 84 -7.94 1.24 14.96
CA ILE A 84 -8.41 1.27 13.56
C ILE A 84 -9.69 2.10 13.43
N ARG A 85 -10.68 1.89 14.31
CA ARG A 85 -11.94 2.68 14.28
C ARG A 85 -11.71 4.16 14.51
N GLU A 86 -10.77 4.52 15.38
CA GLU A 86 -10.40 5.92 15.61
C GLU A 86 -9.80 6.54 14.35
N VAL A 87 -8.87 5.85 13.70
CA VAL A 87 -8.29 6.31 12.42
C VAL A 87 -9.37 6.46 11.35
N GLU A 88 -10.26 5.49 11.19
CA GLU A 88 -11.38 5.56 10.24
C GLU A 88 -12.26 6.79 10.51
N HIS A 89 -12.63 7.04 11.77
CA HIS A 89 -13.43 8.22 12.14
C HIS A 89 -12.70 9.54 11.85
N THR A 90 -11.40 9.63 12.15
CA THR A 90 -10.63 10.84 11.81
C THR A 90 -10.55 11.06 10.30
N LEU A 91 -10.36 9.99 9.52
CA LEU A 91 -10.30 10.06 8.07
C LEU A 91 -11.63 10.55 7.48
N GLU A 92 -12.77 9.99 7.93
CA GLU A 92 -14.10 10.42 7.51
C GLU A 92 -14.32 11.91 7.82
N ALA A 93 -13.98 12.36 9.02
CA ALA A 93 -14.10 13.76 9.42
C ALA A 93 -13.24 14.69 8.53
N HIS A 94 -12.02 14.28 8.18
CA HIS A 94 -11.15 15.02 7.27
C HIS A 94 -11.69 15.04 5.84
N THR A 95 -12.17 13.92 5.32
CA THR A 95 -12.76 13.84 3.96
C THR A 95 -14.01 14.72 3.84
N VAL A 96 -14.89 14.69 4.84
CA VAL A 96 -16.09 15.56 4.85
C VAL A 96 -15.70 17.03 4.88
N ARG A 97 -14.71 17.43 5.69
CA ARG A 97 -14.22 18.83 5.72
C ARG A 97 -13.58 19.26 4.40
N HIS A 98 -12.77 18.41 3.79
CA HIS A 98 -12.13 18.70 2.50
C HIS A 98 -13.17 18.86 1.40
N THR A 99 -14.10 17.91 1.26
CA THR A 99 -15.16 17.98 0.23
C THR A 99 -16.09 19.18 0.41
N ALA A 100 -16.48 19.52 1.64
CA ALA A 100 -17.28 20.71 1.92
C ALA A 100 -16.55 22.00 1.55
N THR A 101 -15.25 22.07 1.85
CA THR A 101 -14.39 23.22 1.50
C THR A 101 -14.25 23.35 -0.03
N ASP A 102 -14.00 22.24 -0.73
CA ASP A 102 -13.86 22.22 -2.19
C ASP A 102 -15.15 22.67 -2.91
N MET A 103 -16.32 22.31 -2.38
CA MET A 103 -17.61 22.75 -2.92
C MET A 103 -17.90 24.22 -2.66
N ALA A 104 -17.50 24.75 -1.49
CA ALA A 104 -17.60 26.18 -1.20
C ALA A 104 -16.70 26.99 -2.15
N LEU A 105 -15.44 26.57 -2.31
CA LEU A 105 -14.48 27.18 -3.24
C LEU A 105 -14.99 27.13 -4.69
N THR A 106 -15.52 25.97 -5.12
CA THR A 106 -16.10 25.81 -6.46
C THR A 106 -17.27 26.78 -6.69
N ARG A 107 -18.15 26.96 -5.70
CA ARG A 107 -19.27 27.92 -5.80
C ARG A 107 -18.79 29.36 -5.88
N GLN A 108 -17.78 29.74 -5.08
CA GLN A 108 -17.19 31.07 -5.12
C GLN A 108 -16.53 31.35 -6.47
N ALA A 109 -15.74 30.41 -6.99
CA ALA A 109 -15.08 30.55 -8.28
C ALA A 109 -16.09 30.69 -9.44
N ARG A 110 -17.22 29.95 -9.40
CA ARG A 110 -18.31 30.14 -10.39
C ARG A 110 -18.97 31.51 -10.31
N ARG A 111 -19.11 32.08 -9.11
CA ARG A 111 -19.65 33.43 -8.93
C ARG A 111 -18.68 34.50 -9.46
N ALA A 112 -17.38 34.34 -9.22
CA ALA A 112 -16.36 35.24 -9.75
C ALA A 112 -16.40 35.28 -11.28
N LEU A 113 -16.61 34.13 -11.92
CA LEU A 113 -16.74 34.00 -13.39
C LEU A 113 -18.04 34.51 -14.01
N LYS A 114 -18.97 35.05 -13.21
CA LYS A 114 -20.27 35.54 -13.71
C LYS A 114 -20.13 36.56 -14.86
N PRO A 115 -19.22 37.57 -14.80
CA PRO A 115 -19.04 38.52 -15.90
C PRO A 115 -18.63 37.83 -17.21
N LEU A 116 -17.76 36.83 -17.13
CA LEU A 116 -17.31 36.07 -18.29
C LEU A 116 -18.46 35.26 -18.92
N THR A 117 -19.26 34.57 -18.09
CA THR A 117 -20.42 33.82 -18.58
C THR A 117 -21.50 34.72 -19.19
N ALA A 118 -21.66 35.94 -18.69
CA ALA A 118 -22.58 36.93 -19.27
C ALA A 118 -22.12 37.34 -20.68
N ALA A 119 -20.82 37.61 -20.87
CA ALA A 119 -20.26 37.93 -22.19
C ALA A 119 -20.37 36.76 -23.20
N LEU A 120 -20.15 35.52 -22.74
CA LEU A 120 -20.37 34.32 -23.56
C LEU A 120 -21.84 34.19 -24.00
N GLN A 121 -22.77 34.43 -23.08
CA GLN A 121 -24.19 34.36 -23.34
C GLN A 121 -24.65 35.45 -24.32
N GLU A 122 -24.17 36.69 -24.15
CA GLU A 122 -24.48 37.83 -25.04
C GLU A 122 -24.08 37.54 -26.49
N ARG A 123 -22.92 36.90 -26.69
CA ARG A 123 -22.42 36.49 -28.02
C ARG A 123 -22.95 35.15 -28.51
N LYS A 124 -23.87 34.52 -27.77
CA LYS A 124 -24.46 33.20 -28.08
C LYS A 124 -23.41 32.10 -28.23
N ILE A 125 -22.30 32.18 -27.50
CA ILE A 125 -21.25 31.15 -27.49
C ILE A 125 -21.68 30.03 -26.53
N PRO A 126 -21.82 28.77 -27.00
CA PRO A 126 -22.16 27.65 -26.13
C PRO A 126 -21.04 27.40 -25.12
N TYR A 127 -21.40 27.30 -23.84
CA TYR A 127 -20.46 26.98 -22.77
C TYR A 127 -21.04 25.96 -21.79
N ARG A 128 -20.16 25.31 -21.03
CA ARG A 128 -20.52 24.38 -19.95
C ARG A 128 -19.48 24.39 -18.83
N TRP A 129 -19.90 23.96 -17.64
CA TRP A 129 -19.01 23.76 -16.50
C TRP A 129 -18.41 22.35 -16.50
N GLY A 130 -17.08 22.26 -16.40
CA GLY A 130 -16.33 21.04 -16.16
C GLY A 130 -16.05 20.80 -14.67
N PHE A 131 -15.68 19.56 -14.33
CA PHE A 131 -15.39 19.12 -12.96
C PHE A 131 -13.89 19.28 -12.59
N PRO A 132 -13.56 19.58 -11.32
CA PRO A 132 -14.44 20.11 -10.27
C PRO A 132 -14.87 21.56 -10.57
N PHE A 133 -14.00 22.29 -11.27
CA PHE A 133 -14.24 23.64 -11.75
C PHE A 133 -13.41 23.89 -13.01
N ALA A 134 -14.08 24.10 -14.14
CA ALA A 134 -13.49 24.59 -15.39
C ALA A 134 -14.60 25.22 -16.24
N LEU A 135 -14.34 26.36 -16.87
CA LEU A 135 -15.25 26.92 -17.86
C LEU A 135 -14.82 26.44 -19.24
N LEU A 136 -15.72 25.76 -19.95
CA LEU A 136 -15.49 25.21 -21.29
C LEU A 136 -16.38 25.96 -22.28
N ALA A 137 -15.81 26.57 -23.32
CA ALA A 137 -16.57 27.26 -24.35
C ALA A 137 -16.19 26.74 -25.74
N ARG A 138 -17.16 26.69 -26.66
CA ARG A 138 -16.95 26.18 -28.02
C ARG A 138 -16.50 27.31 -28.95
N HIS A 139 -15.40 27.11 -29.69
CA HIS A 139 -14.88 28.06 -30.67
C HIS A 139 -14.20 27.36 -31.85
N GLN A 140 -14.48 27.78 -33.09
CA GLN A 140 -13.80 27.32 -34.31
C GLN A 140 -13.51 25.80 -34.37
N ASN A 141 -14.52 24.97 -34.07
CA ASN A 141 -14.48 23.50 -33.99
C ASN A 141 -13.74 22.88 -32.77
N GLY A 142 -13.17 23.68 -31.88
CA GLY A 142 -12.56 23.26 -30.62
C GLY A 142 -13.37 23.61 -29.38
N TRP A 143 -12.85 23.17 -28.23
CA TRP A 143 -13.27 23.61 -26.90
C TRP A 143 -12.10 24.34 -26.25
N ALA A 144 -12.27 25.63 -26.00
CA ALA A 144 -11.38 26.39 -25.14
C ALA A 144 -11.73 26.08 -23.68
N SER A 145 -10.73 26.06 -22.79
CA SER A 145 -10.96 25.82 -21.35
C SER A 145 -10.19 26.80 -20.48
N ALA A 146 -10.86 27.37 -19.48
CA ALA A 146 -10.24 28.13 -18.41
C ALA A 146 -10.56 27.48 -17.06
N ARG A 147 -9.52 26.96 -16.39
CA ARG A 147 -9.58 26.40 -15.04
C ARG A 147 -8.97 27.36 -14.01
N TRP A 148 -7.97 28.14 -14.41
CA TRP A 148 -7.23 29.06 -13.54
C TRP A 148 -7.34 30.51 -14.01
N PRO A 149 -7.17 31.50 -13.11
CA PRO A 149 -7.20 32.92 -13.46
C PRO A 149 -6.19 33.29 -14.55
N GLU A 150 -5.01 32.66 -14.52
CA GLU A 150 -3.95 32.95 -15.49
C GLU A 150 -4.26 32.38 -16.89
N GLU A 151 -5.23 31.48 -17.02
CA GLU A 151 -5.68 30.94 -18.30
C GLU A 151 -6.76 31.82 -18.95
N ILE A 152 -7.37 32.75 -18.20
CA ILE A 152 -8.42 33.64 -18.73
C ILE A 152 -7.93 34.46 -19.93
N PRO A 153 -6.74 35.09 -19.93
CA PRO A 153 -6.33 35.90 -21.06
C PRO A 153 -6.23 35.09 -22.36
N GLY A 154 -5.60 33.91 -22.30
CA GLY A 154 -5.52 33.00 -23.44
C GLY A 154 -6.89 32.45 -23.87
N PHE A 155 -7.77 32.15 -22.91
CA PHE A 155 -9.14 31.74 -23.19
C PHE A 155 -9.97 32.83 -23.89
N LEU A 156 -9.84 34.09 -23.45
CA LEU A 156 -10.50 35.24 -24.06
C LEU A 156 -9.95 35.52 -25.47
N GLU A 157 -8.63 35.45 -25.64
CA GLU A 157 -7.95 35.59 -26.94
C GLU A 157 -8.41 34.51 -27.91
N GLU A 158 -8.42 33.25 -27.48
CA GLU A 158 -8.90 32.13 -28.30
C GLU A 158 -10.35 32.34 -28.75
N LEU A 159 -11.20 32.95 -27.91
CA LEU A 159 -12.60 33.25 -28.23
C LEU A 159 -12.84 34.57 -28.99
N GLY A 160 -11.80 35.37 -29.24
CA GLY A 160 -11.94 36.70 -29.82
C GLY A 160 -12.77 37.67 -28.95
N LEU A 161 -12.69 37.52 -27.63
CA LEU A 161 -13.35 38.38 -26.65
C LEU A 161 -12.40 39.49 -26.18
N PRO A 162 -12.92 40.70 -25.87
CA PRO A 162 -12.10 41.73 -25.24
C PRO A 162 -11.67 41.26 -23.83
N PRO A 163 -10.57 41.82 -23.28
CA PRO A 163 -10.18 41.57 -21.90
C PRO A 163 -11.31 41.94 -20.93
N ILE A 164 -11.81 40.96 -20.17
CA ILE A 164 -12.83 41.16 -19.15
C ILE A 164 -12.17 41.03 -17.77
N PRO A 165 -12.22 42.06 -16.91
CA PRO A 165 -11.71 41.94 -15.55
C PRO A 165 -12.57 40.95 -14.77
N VAL A 166 -11.92 39.96 -14.15
CA VAL A 166 -12.59 39.02 -13.26
C VAL A 166 -12.09 39.28 -11.84
N PRO A 167 -12.70 40.23 -11.11
CA PRO A 167 -12.28 40.55 -9.75
C PRO A 167 -12.49 39.35 -8.83
N ASP A 168 -11.61 39.24 -7.83
CA ASP A 168 -11.75 38.33 -6.69
C ASP A 168 -11.72 36.82 -7.01
N TRP A 169 -11.18 36.43 -8.15
CA TRP A 169 -10.93 35.02 -8.44
C TRP A 169 -9.69 34.50 -7.68
N VAL A 170 -9.85 34.30 -6.37
CA VAL A 170 -8.85 33.69 -5.48
C VAL A 170 -9.18 32.20 -5.31
N LEU A 171 -8.68 31.35 -6.20
CA LEU A 171 -8.81 29.89 -6.07
C LEU A 171 -7.68 29.34 -5.19
N GLY A 172 -7.90 29.35 -3.88
CA GLY A 172 -7.09 28.57 -2.93
C GLY A 172 -5.67 29.12 -2.66
N PRO A 173 -4.91 28.45 -1.78
CA PRO A 173 -3.62 28.94 -1.29
C PRO A 173 -2.61 29.09 -2.45
N PRO A 174 -1.73 30.10 -2.39
CA PRO A 174 -0.80 30.49 -3.47
C PRO A 174 0.29 29.44 -3.81
N GLY A 175 0.16 28.19 -3.36
CA GLY A 175 1.18 27.15 -3.41
C GLY A 175 0.81 25.98 -4.30
N GLY A 176 0.82 26.18 -5.61
CA GLY A 176 1.01 25.11 -6.57
C GLY A 176 -0.22 24.77 -7.41
N ARG A 177 -0.12 25.03 -8.71
CA ARG A 177 -0.89 24.28 -9.72
C ARG A 177 -0.76 22.81 -9.34
N PRO A 178 -1.84 22.03 -9.15
CA PRO A 178 -1.71 20.59 -9.15
C PRO A 178 -1.08 20.26 -10.50
N ARG A 179 0.21 19.91 -10.47
CA ARG A 179 1.01 19.54 -11.63
C ARG A 179 0.10 18.60 -12.40
N PRO A 180 -0.25 18.86 -13.68
CA PRO A 180 -1.20 18.04 -14.39
C PRO A 180 -0.73 16.61 -14.19
N GLN A 181 -1.45 15.85 -13.36
CA GLN A 181 -1.15 14.45 -13.19
C GLN A 181 -1.39 13.95 -14.59
N ARG A 182 -0.30 13.71 -15.32
CA ARG A 182 -0.38 13.07 -16.63
C ARG A 182 -1.22 11.86 -16.34
N ALA A 183 -2.48 11.89 -16.82
CA ALA A 183 -3.38 10.76 -16.66
C ALA A 183 -2.52 9.56 -17.03
N PRO A 184 -2.40 8.56 -16.14
CA PRO A 184 -1.47 7.45 -16.35
C PRO A 184 -1.70 7.01 -17.79
N ARG A 185 -0.70 7.25 -18.65
CA ARG A 185 -0.78 6.87 -20.05
C ARG A 185 -1.11 5.40 -19.96
N ARG A 186 -2.35 5.03 -20.30
CA ARG A 186 -2.76 3.63 -20.32
C ARG A 186 -1.77 2.96 -21.24
N ARG A 187 -0.80 2.29 -20.63
CA ARG A 187 0.34 1.68 -21.30
C ARG A 187 -0.26 0.47 -21.99
N GLY A 188 -0.70 0.63 -23.24
CA GLY A 188 -1.13 -0.49 -24.08
C GLY A 188 -2.59 -0.55 -24.51
N GLU A 189 -3.39 0.53 -24.43
CA GLU A 189 -4.59 0.59 -25.28
C GLU A 189 -4.17 1.20 -26.62
N ASP A 190 -3.72 0.33 -27.54
CA ASP A 190 -3.76 0.65 -28.95
C ASP A 190 -5.19 1.11 -29.27
N PRO A 191 -5.37 2.22 -30.01
CA PRO A 191 -6.69 2.66 -30.42
C PRO A 191 -7.35 1.48 -31.14
N PRO A 192 -8.61 1.13 -30.83
CA PRO A 192 -9.31 0.08 -31.57
C PRO A 192 -9.21 0.45 -33.05
N ARG A 193 -8.59 -0.43 -33.84
CA ARG A 193 -8.57 -0.29 -35.30
C ARG A 193 -10.03 -0.18 -35.72
N GLY A 194 -10.45 1.04 -36.06
CA GLY A 194 -11.77 1.29 -36.59
C GLY A 194 -11.99 0.40 -37.80
N PRO A 195 -13.24 0.02 -38.09
CA PRO A 195 -13.55 -0.82 -39.24
C PRO A 195 -12.97 -0.17 -40.49
N GLU A 196 -12.07 -0.91 -41.13
CA GLU A 196 -11.39 -0.52 -42.35
C GLU A 196 -12.44 -0.08 -43.39
N PRO A 197 -12.29 1.09 -44.03
CA PRO A 197 -13.26 1.57 -45.01
C PRO A 197 -13.33 0.55 -46.15
N ARG A 198 -14.45 -0.20 -46.21
CA ARG A 198 -14.76 -1.09 -47.34
C ARG A 198 -14.66 -0.28 -48.62
N ARG A 199 -13.60 -0.51 -49.39
CA ARG A 199 -13.43 -0.02 -50.76
C ARG A 199 -14.70 -0.40 -51.52
N ARG A 200 -15.56 0.59 -51.79
CA ARG A 200 -16.65 0.42 -52.74
C ARG A 200 -15.98 0.30 -54.10
N HIS A 201 -16.02 -0.89 -54.68
CA HIS A 201 -15.73 -1.09 -56.10
C HIS A 201 -16.68 -0.18 -56.88
N ALA A 202 -16.12 0.76 -57.63
CA ALA A 202 -16.87 1.52 -58.62
C ALA A 202 -17.33 0.54 -59.72
N PRO A 203 -18.62 0.50 -60.07
CA PRO A 203 -19.09 -0.24 -61.24
C PRO A 203 -18.60 0.48 -62.50
N GLY A 204 -18.13 -0.33 -63.46
CA GLY A 204 -17.39 0.10 -64.64
C GLY A 204 -18.09 1.12 -65.51
N GLU A 205 -17.28 2.01 -66.07
CA GLU A 205 -17.65 2.83 -67.23
C GLU A 205 -17.79 1.93 -68.46
N PRO A 206 -18.87 2.06 -69.25
CA PRO A 206 -18.97 1.41 -70.55
C PRO A 206 -18.08 2.12 -71.57
N GLU A 207 -17.27 1.34 -72.28
CA GLU A 207 -16.55 1.77 -73.50
C GLU A 207 -17.54 2.27 -74.55
N GLN A 208 -17.29 3.49 -75.04
CA GLN A 208 -17.74 3.97 -76.36
C GLN A 208 -16.57 4.67 -77.06
#